data_AF-A0A4S8HXI6-F1
#
_entry.id   AF-A0A4S8HXI6-F1
#
_cell.length_a   1.000
_cell.length_b   1.000
_cell.length_c   1.000
_cell.angle_alpha   90.00
_cell.angle_beta   90.00
_cell.angle_gamma   90.00
#
_symmetry.space_group_name_H-M   'P 1'
#
loop_
_entity.id
_entity.type
_entity.pdbx_description
1 polymer ?
#
loop_
_entity_poly.entity_id
_entity_poly.type
_entity_poly.pdbx_seq_one_letter_code
_entity_poly.pdbx_strand_id
1 'polypeptide(L)'
;MKKIMQFATLFWVCLFSANLIQSQSNLKSKEPVKVVNWKNKAMLIIDEIWEQAKNEIVLQVGEEKYKEIRRNYDWKSIPSQMTIFDGNRRRTVIELSKKLDSLKCLYKIATFSAQAKGGIPINIAIVEVPYKGNEDWDPKAKWNVVYFLLNVDDIQVIK
;
A
#
# COMPACT_ATOMS: atom_id res chain seq x y z
N MET A 1 -60.90 26.37 30.44
CA MET A 1 -59.94 26.94 29.47
C MET A 1 -58.55 26.99 30.11
N LYS A 2 -57.60 26.20 29.60
CA LYS A 2 -56.15 26.49 29.43
C LYS A 2 -55.47 25.21 28.93
N LYS A 3 -55.40 25.07 27.60
CA LYS A 3 -54.37 24.32 26.87
C LYS A 3 -53.20 25.27 26.65
N ILE A 4 -51.95 24.82 26.79
CA ILE A 4 -50.67 25.13 26.07
C ILE A 4 -49.61 24.29 26.85
N MET A 5 -49.32 23.02 26.56
CA MET A 5 -48.45 22.46 25.50
C MET A 5 -47.26 23.35 25.10
N GLN A 6 -46.04 22.91 25.44
CA GLN A 6 -44.95 22.56 24.50
C GLN A 6 -43.54 23.07 24.81
N PHE A 7 -42.62 22.10 24.66
CA PHE A 7 -41.20 22.17 24.34
C PHE A 7 -40.22 22.62 25.42
N ALA A 8 -39.88 21.62 26.25
CA ALA A 8 -38.59 21.51 26.92
C ALA A 8 -37.45 21.61 25.89
N THR A 9 -36.55 22.54 26.18
CA THR A 9 -35.34 22.93 25.49
C THR A 9 -34.39 21.73 25.36
N LEU A 10 -34.52 20.99 24.26
CA LEU A 10 -33.55 19.99 23.80
C LEU A 10 -32.34 20.73 23.21
N PHE A 11 -31.52 21.30 24.09
CA PHE A 11 -30.38 22.13 23.69
C PHE A 11 -29.15 21.74 24.49
N TRP A 12 -28.79 20.45 24.55
CA TRP A 12 -27.55 20.04 25.22
C TRP A 12 -26.92 18.72 24.77
N VAL A 13 -27.05 18.32 23.50
CA VAL A 13 -26.21 17.24 22.93
C VAL A 13 -25.93 17.49 21.43
N CYS A 14 -25.19 18.55 21.10
CA CYS A 14 -24.57 18.72 19.78
C CYS A 14 -23.16 19.33 19.89
N LEU A 15 -22.47 19.08 21.01
CA LEU A 15 -21.09 19.54 21.24
C LEU A 15 -20.10 18.40 21.51
N PHE A 16 -20.51 17.15 21.30
CA PHE A 16 -19.64 15.97 21.48
C PHE A 16 -19.35 15.17 20.20
N SER A 17 -19.77 15.64 19.03
CA SER A 17 -19.48 14.95 17.75
C SER A 17 -18.31 15.57 16.98
N ALA A 18 -17.82 16.76 17.36
CA ALA A 18 -16.79 17.46 16.60
C ALA A 18 -15.35 16.96 16.87
N ASN A 19 -15.13 16.17 17.92
CA ASN A 19 -13.80 15.64 18.26
C ASN A 19 -13.56 14.18 17.81
N LEU A 20 -14.46 13.60 16.99
CA LEU A 20 -14.29 12.24 16.46
C LEU A 20 -14.21 12.18 14.92
N ILE A 21 -13.85 13.29 14.28
CA ILE A 21 -13.45 13.33 12.87
C ILE A 21 -12.08 14.01 12.78
N GLN A 22 -11.13 13.50 13.56
CA GLN A 22 -9.70 13.78 13.34
C GLN A 22 -8.95 12.45 13.27
N SER A 23 -9.40 11.59 12.34
CA SER A 23 -8.80 10.28 12.05
C SER A 23 -8.41 10.12 10.57
N GLN A 24 -8.25 11.21 9.81
CA GLN A 24 -8.01 11.09 8.36
C GLN A 24 -7.01 12.07 7.73
N SER A 25 -6.04 12.63 8.46
CA SER A 25 -5.06 13.53 7.83
C SER A 25 -3.58 13.35 8.20
N ASN A 26 -3.19 12.17 8.70
CA ASN A 26 -1.77 11.77 8.76
C ASN A 26 -1.43 10.69 7.74
N LEU A 27 -2.10 10.66 6.58
CA LEU A 27 -1.48 10.04 5.41
C LEU A 27 -0.33 10.97 5.01
N LYS A 28 0.89 10.66 5.47
CA LYS A 28 2.12 11.18 4.86
C LYS A 28 1.93 11.11 3.34
N SER A 29 2.19 12.23 2.65
CA SER A 29 1.87 12.37 1.23
C SER A 29 2.40 11.18 0.45
N LYS A 30 1.51 10.48 -0.26
CA LYS A 30 1.89 9.44 -1.21
C LYS A 30 2.85 10.04 -2.22
N GLU A 31 4.10 9.56 -2.25
CA GLU A 31 5.10 10.07 -3.18
C GLU A 31 5.00 9.26 -4.48
N PRO A 32 4.70 9.88 -5.62
CA PRO A 32 4.69 9.16 -6.89
C PRO A 32 6.10 8.64 -7.19
N VAL A 33 6.18 7.40 -7.64
CA VAL A 33 7.46 6.74 -7.94
C VAL A 33 7.45 6.07 -9.29
N LYS A 34 8.64 5.87 -9.83
CA LYS A 34 8.93 4.94 -10.92
C LYS A 34 9.83 3.83 -10.41
N VAL A 35 9.57 2.59 -10.80
CA VAL A 35 10.49 1.49 -10.56
C VAL A 35 11.51 1.46 -11.68
N VAL A 36 12.79 1.53 -11.35
CA VAL A 36 13.88 1.52 -12.34
C VAL A 36 14.39 0.11 -12.63
N ASN A 37 14.10 -0.84 -11.74
CA ASN A 37 14.54 -2.22 -11.88
C ASN A 37 13.57 -3.22 -11.23
N TRP A 38 12.66 -3.78 -12.02
CA TRP A 38 11.78 -4.87 -11.56
C TRP A 38 12.49 -6.23 -11.43
N LYS A 39 13.75 -6.35 -11.87
CA LYS A 39 14.50 -7.63 -11.82
C LYS A 39 14.96 -7.96 -10.41
N ASN A 40 15.18 -6.93 -9.59
CA ASN A 40 15.34 -7.11 -8.15
C ASN A 40 13.93 -7.38 -7.60
N LYS A 41 13.70 -8.67 -7.34
CA LYS A 41 12.38 -9.25 -7.11
C LYS A 41 11.62 -8.47 -6.04
N ALA A 42 10.32 -8.28 -6.26
CA ALA A 42 9.37 -8.06 -5.18
C ALA A 42 9.62 -9.15 -4.12
N MET A 43 10.20 -8.75 -2.99
CA MET A 43 10.69 -9.73 -2.03
C MET A 43 9.50 -10.37 -1.33
N LEU A 44 9.46 -11.70 -1.26
CA LEU A 44 8.56 -12.37 -0.33
C LEU A 44 9.09 -12.15 1.09
N ILE A 45 8.58 -11.13 1.74
CA ILE A 45 8.83 -10.88 3.16
C ILE A 45 8.02 -11.87 4.01
N ILE A 46 8.72 -12.64 4.84
CA ILE A 46 8.13 -13.55 5.84
C ILE A 46 7.48 -12.76 6.99
N ASP A 47 6.50 -13.34 7.66
CA ASP A 47 5.69 -12.67 8.69
C ASP A 47 6.54 -12.05 9.81
N GLU A 48 7.67 -12.66 10.15
CA GLU A 48 8.58 -12.16 11.19
C GLU A 48 9.10 -10.75 10.89
N ILE A 49 9.39 -10.43 9.63
CA ILE A 49 9.89 -9.11 9.24
C ILE A 49 8.74 -8.08 9.30
N TRP A 50 7.51 -8.48 8.98
CA TRP A 50 6.35 -7.60 9.12
C TRP A 50 6.10 -7.21 10.56
N GLU A 51 6.20 -8.17 11.49
CA GLU A 51 6.03 -7.88 12.91
C GLU A 51 7.18 -7.02 13.46
N GLN A 52 8.42 -7.26 13.01
CA GLN A 52 9.57 -6.42 13.37
C GLN A 52 9.42 -4.97 12.88
N ALA A 53 8.95 -4.78 11.65
CA ALA A 53 8.80 -3.46 11.04
C ALA A 53 7.46 -2.77 11.37
N LYS A 54 6.54 -3.45 12.08
CA LYS A 54 5.17 -2.99 12.32
C LYS A 54 5.11 -1.55 12.82
N ASN A 55 5.82 -1.23 13.89
CA ASN A 55 5.76 0.08 14.52
C ASN A 55 6.21 1.20 13.56
N GLU A 56 7.28 0.94 12.78
CA GLU A 56 7.81 1.88 11.81
C GLU A 56 6.83 2.12 10.65
N ILE A 57 6.19 1.06 10.16
CA ILE A 57 5.20 1.15 9.09
C ILE A 57 3.94 1.87 9.60
N VAL A 58 3.41 1.47 10.75
CA VAL A 58 2.24 2.09 11.38
C VAL A 58 2.46 3.59 11.63
N LEU A 59 3.67 3.98 12.03
CA LEU A 59 4.02 5.40 12.21
C LEU A 59 4.00 6.20 10.89
N GLN A 60 4.17 5.53 9.74
CA GLN A 60 4.17 6.19 8.43
C GLN A 60 2.79 6.22 7.76
N VAL A 61 2.03 5.12 7.84
CA VAL A 61 0.76 4.98 7.10
C VAL A 61 -0.48 4.94 8.00
N GLY A 62 -0.30 4.78 9.31
CA GLY A 62 -1.39 4.57 10.27
C GLY A 62 -1.80 3.10 10.41
N GLU A 63 -2.37 2.76 11.57
CA GLU A 63 -2.74 1.38 11.94
C GLU A 63 -3.74 0.76 10.96
N GLU A 64 -4.77 1.50 10.55
CA GLU A 64 -5.79 0.98 9.64
C GLU A 64 -5.22 0.69 8.24
N LYS A 65 -4.33 1.55 7.73
CA LYS A 65 -3.66 1.31 6.45
C LYS A 65 -2.66 0.15 6.55
N TYR A 66 -1.95 0.01 7.67
CA TYR A 66 -1.10 -1.15 7.92
C TYR A 66 -1.90 -2.47 7.85
N LYS A 67 -3.06 -2.53 8.51
CA LYS A 67 -3.95 -3.70 8.45
C LYS A 67 -4.45 -3.98 7.03
N GLU A 68 -4.79 -2.94 6.26
CA GLU A 68 -5.17 -3.06 4.85
C GLU A 68 -4.03 -3.64 4.01
N ILE A 69 -2.80 -3.13 4.17
CA ILE A 69 -1.62 -3.64 3.48
C ILE A 69 -1.40 -5.10 3.85
N ARG A 70 -1.35 -5.47 5.13
CA ARG A 70 -1.15 -6.86 5.57
C ARG A 70 -2.18 -7.82 4.99
N ARG A 71 -3.44 -7.39 4.89
CA ARG A 71 -4.52 -8.22 4.32
C ARG A 71 -4.39 -8.41 2.81
N ASN A 72 -3.84 -7.42 2.11
CA ASN A 72 -3.65 -7.41 0.66
C ASN A 72 -2.20 -7.70 0.25
N TYR A 73 -1.35 -8.08 1.21
CA TYR A 73 0.03 -8.44 1.00
C TYR A 73 0.16 -9.95 1.24
N ASP A 74 -0.14 -10.69 0.18
CA ASP A 74 0.18 -12.12 0.01
C ASP A 74 0.58 -12.31 -1.45
N TRP A 75 1.54 -13.19 -1.74
CA TRP A 75 1.87 -13.55 -3.12
C TRP A 75 0.65 -14.09 -3.88
N LYS A 76 -0.33 -14.66 -3.17
CA LYS A 76 -1.62 -15.09 -3.74
C LYS A 76 -2.56 -13.94 -4.09
N SER A 77 -2.40 -12.79 -3.42
CA SER A 77 -3.21 -11.59 -3.67
C SER A 77 -2.67 -10.76 -4.85
N ILE A 78 -1.39 -10.92 -5.19
CA ILE A 78 -0.82 -10.36 -6.41
C ILE A 78 -1.45 -11.12 -7.60
N PRO A 79 -2.05 -10.41 -8.57
CA PRO A 79 -2.59 -11.05 -9.77
C PRO A 79 -1.53 -11.93 -10.42
N SER A 80 -1.89 -13.15 -10.80
CA SER A 80 -0.95 -14.13 -11.37
C SER A 80 -0.14 -13.59 -12.56
N GLN A 81 -0.72 -12.63 -13.29
CA GLN A 81 -0.12 -11.93 -14.42
C GLN A 81 1.01 -10.97 -14.00
N MET A 82 1.07 -10.55 -12.74
CA MET A 82 2.08 -9.67 -12.15
C MET A 82 3.17 -10.45 -11.37
N THR A 83 3.01 -11.76 -11.22
CA THR A 83 3.92 -12.60 -10.43
C THR A 83 5.09 -13.10 -11.27
N ILE A 84 6.32 -12.93 -10.77
CA ILE A 84 7.52 -13.53 -11.38
C ILE A 84 7.70 -14.94 -10.80
N PHE A 85 7.27 -15.98 -11.53
CA PHE A 85 7.59 -17.36 -11.17
C PHE A 85 9.00 -17.71 -11.66
N ASP A 86 9.92 -17.92 -10.73
CA ASP A 86 11.27 -18.37 -11.04
C ASP A 86 11.30 -19.87 -11.37
N GLY A 87 12.17 -20.25 -12.30
CA GLY A 87 12.38 -21.64 -12.66
C GLY A 87 13.24 -21.80 -13.91
N ASN A 88 12.70 -21.51 -15.11
CA ASN A 88 13.39 -21.86 -16.37
C ASN A 88 12.93 -21.09 -17.63
N ARG A 89 12.21 -19.95 -17.51
CA ARG A 89 11.65 -19.24 -18.68
C ARG A 89 12.11 -17.78 -18.77
N ARG A 90 13.37 -17.56 -19.15
CA ARG A 90 13.96 -16.21 -19.35
C ARG A 90 13.13 -15.29 -20.25
N ARG A 91 12.49 -15.82 -21.30
CA ARG A 91 11.68 -15.02 -22.25
C ARG A 91 10.43 -14.41 -21.59
N THR A 92 9.72 -15.20 -20.80
CA THR A 92 8.53 -14.77 -20.05
C THR A 92 8.88 -13.71 -18.99
N VAL A 93 10.05 -13.81 -18.37
CA VAL A 93 10.52 -12.82 -17.39
C VAL A 93 10.81 -11.46 -18.06
N ILE A 94 11.39 -11.44 -19.26
CA ILE A 94 11.68 -10.19 -19.99
C ILE A 94 10.37 -9.51 -20.43
N GLU A 95 9.43 -10.26 -20.98
CA GLU A 95 8.14 -9.72 -21.41
C GLU A 95 7.32 -9.19 -20.22
N LEU A 96 7.30 -9.93 -19.11
CA LEU A 96 6.66 -9.48 -17.88
C LEU A 96 7.33 -8.22 -17.31
N SER A 97 8.67 -8.16 -17.27
CA SER A 97 9.40 -6.98 -16.81
C SER A 97 9.02 -5.75 -17.64
N LYS A 98 9.00 -5.86 -18.97
CA LYS A 98 8.57 -4.77 -19.86
C LYS A 98 7.12 -4.35 -19.61
N LYS A 99 6.25 -5.31 -19.27
CA LYS A 99 4.86 -5.02 -18.94
C LYS A 99 4.74 -4.32 -17.58
N LEU A 100 5.56 -4.69 -16.59
CA LEU A 100 5.63 -4.00 -15.30
C LEU A 100 6.19 -2.57 -15.44
N ASP A 101 7.15 -2.35 -16.35
CA ASP A 101 7.67 -1.01 -16.70
C ASP A 101 6.59 -0.06 -17.24
N SER A 102 5.46 -0.60 -17.73
CA SER A 102 4.35 0.20 -18.28
C SER A 102 3.34 0.68 -17.23
N LEU A 103 3.49 0.28 -15.96
CA LEU A 103 2.65 0.79 -14.87
C LEU A 103 2.88 2.30 -14.69
N LYS A 104 1.80 3.07 -14.57
CA LYS A 104 1.82 4.54 -14.59
C LYS A 104 1.58 5.15 -13.21
N CYS A 105 0.69 4.57 -12.42
CA CYS A 105 0.32 5.08 -11.10
C CYS A 105 0.93 4.19 -10.01
N LEU A 106 2.10 4.58 -9.51
CA LEU A 106 2.77 3.91 -8.40
C LEU A 106 3.10 4.94 -7.32
N TYR A 107 2.90 4.56 -6.06
CA TYR A 107 3.10 5.45 -4.93
C TYR A 107 3.92 4.77 -3.84
N LYS A 108 5.02 5.38 -3.42
CA LYS A 108 5.71 4.99 -2.19
C LYS A 108 4.89 5.46 -1.00
N ILE A 109 4.57 4.53 -0.10
CA ILE A 109 3.75 4.80 1.09
C ILE A 109 4.49 4.61 2.41
N ALA A 110 5.53 3.78 2.44
CA ALA A 110 6.39 3.61 3.61
C ALA A 110 7.78 3.10 3.20
N THR A 111 8.76 3.32 4.05
CA THR A 111 10.07 2.69 3.98
C THR A 111 10.46 2.11 5.34
N PHE A 112 11.16 0.98 5.37
CA PHE A 112 11.67 0.39 6.61
C PHE A 112 12.94 -0.41 6.37
N SER A 113 13.72 -0.61 7.43
CA SER A 113 14.89 -1.48 7.40
C SER A 113 14.51 -2.91 7.78
N ALA A 114 14.97 -3.89 7.01
CA ALA A 114 14.85 -5.31 7.32
C ALA A 114 16.21 -6.00 7.25
N GLN A 115 16.33 -7.18 7.84
CA GLN A 115 17.50 -8.04 7.62
C GLN A 115 17.18 -9.09 6.56
N ALA A 116 17.97 -9.12 5.49
CA ALA A 116 17.93 -10.19 4.52
C ALA A 116 18.48 -11.50 5.13
N LYS A 117 18.24 -12.62 4.44
CA LYS A 117 18.90 -13.89 4.76
C LYS A 117 20.42 -13.70 4.73
N GLY A 118 21.08 -13.95 5.86
CA GLY A 118 22.52 -13.69 6.04
C GLY A 118 22.85 -12.44 6.85
N GLY A 119 21.85 -11.74 7.41
CA GLY A 119 22.06 -10.61 8.33
C GLY A 119 22.40 -9.28 7.65
N ILE A 120 22.35 -9.23 6.31
CA ILE A 120 22.62 -8.01 5.55
C ILE A 120 21.42 -7.08 5.69
N PRO A 121 21.59 -5.85 6.21
CA PRO A 121 20.51 -4.88 6.27
C PRO A 121 20.09 -4.46 4.86
N ILE A 122 18.79 -4.38 4.63
CA ILE A 122 18.18 -3.94 3.38
C ILE A 122 17.12 -2.88 3.69
N ASN A 123 17.08 -1.83 2.87
CA ASN A 123 16.04 -0.81 2.96
C ASN A 123 14.92 -1.16 1.99
N ILE A 124 13.71 -1.32 2.51
CA ILE A 124 12.54 -1.73 1.74
C ILE A 124 11.57 -0.56 1.64
N ALA A 125 11.01 -0.35 0.46
CA ALA A 125 9.88 0.52 0.21
C ALA A 125 8.61 -0.29 -0.02
N ILE A 126 7.51 0.14 0.60
CA ILE A 126 6.15 -0.31 0.25
C ILE A 126 5.63 0.59 -0.88
N VAL A 127 5.35 -0.02 -2.03
CA VAL A 127 4.82 0.65 -3.21
C VAL A 127 3.39 0.20 -3.48
N GLU A 128 2.47 1.16 -3.45
CA GLU A 128 1.05 0.98 -3.78
C GLU A 128 0.82 1.16 -5.28
N VAL A 129 0.12 0.22 -5.89
CA VAL A 129 -0.27 0.23 -7.31
C VAL A 129 -1.79 0.07 -7.42
N PRO A 130 -2.55 1.17 -7.50
CA PRO A 130 -3.99 1.11 -7.75
C PRO A 130 -4.27 0.57 -9.16
N TYR A 131 -5.40 -0.14 -9.32
CA TYR A 131 -5.90 -0.45 -10.66
C TYR A 131 -6.36 0.80 -11.40
N LYS A 132 -6.98 1.73 -10.68
CA LYS A 132 -7.35 3.03 -11.23
C LYS A 132 -6.10 3.79 -11.73
N GLY A 133 -6.09 4.18 -12.99
CA GLY A 133 -4.94 4.75 -13.70
C GLY A 133 -4.00 3.72 -14.35
N ASN A 134 -4.23 2.42 -14.16
CA ASN A 134 -3.50 1.30 -14.75
C ASN A 134 -4.43 0.33 -15.51
N GLU A 135 -5.64 0.74 -15.87
CA GLU A 135 -6.67 -0.11 -16.48
C GLU A 135 -6.23 -0.69 -17.83
N ASP A 136 -5.40 0.04 -18.58
CA ASP A 136 -4.81 -0.40 -19.85
C ASP A 136 -3.87 -1.61 -19.69
N TRP A 137 -3.39 -1.88 -18.46
CA TRP A 137 -2.43 -2.94 -18.21
C TRP A 137 -3.04 -4.34 -18.41
N ASP A 138 -4.28 -4.55 -17.96
CA ASP A 138 -5.10 -5.73 -18.26
C ASP A 138 -6.58 -5.38 -18.04
N PRO A 139 -7.34 -5.10 -19.12
CA PRO A 139 -8.75 -4.71 -19.04
C PRO A 139 -9.67 -5.77 -18.40
N LYS A 140 -9.21 -7.03 -18.35
CA LYS A 140 -9.98 -8.13 -17.76
C LYS A 140 -9.68 -8.33 -16.29
N ALA A 141 -8.66 -7.67 -15.76
CA ALA A 141 -8.27 -7.84 -14.40
C ALA A 141 -9.18 -7.09 -13.42
N LYS A 142 -9.24 -7.58 -12.19
CA LYS A 142 -10.22 -7.16 -11.18
C LYS A 142 -9.58 -6.92 -9.81
N TRP A 143 -8.35 -6.43 -9.75
CA TRP A 143 -7.77 -6.02 -8.48
C TRP A 143 -8.15 -4.58 -8.15
N ASN A 144 -8.17 -4.22 -6.87
CA ASN A 144 -8.37 -2.83 -6.44
C ASN A 144 -7.02 -2.12 -6.32
N VAL A 145 -6.15 -2.68 -5.47
CA VAL A 145 -4.80 -2.18 -5.20
C VAL A 145 -3.88 -3.38 -5.04
N VAL A 146 -2.66 -3.27 -5.56
CA VAL A 146 -1.57 -4.23 -5.34
C VAL A 146 -0.45 -3.52 -4.59
N TYR A 147 0.15 -4.19 -3.61
CA TYR A 147 1.31 -3.69 -2.88
C TYR A 147 2.56 -4.48 -3.26
N PHE A 148 3.61 -3.77 -3.67
CA PHE A 148 4.93 -4.34 -3.89
C PHE A 148 5.88 -3.92 -2.78
N LEU A 149 6.79 -4.82 -2.42
CA LEU A 149 7.94 -4.51 -1.57
C LEU A 149 9.19 -4.53 -2.44
N LEU A 150 9.83 -3.37 -2.57
CA LEU A 150 10.98 -3.16 -3.43
C LEU A 150 12.14 -2.63 -2.59
N ASN A 151 13.38 -2.86 -3.03
CA ASN A 151 14.49 -2.12 -2.45
C ASN A 151 14.30 -0.63 -2.75
N VAL A 152 14.62 0.23 -1.79
CA VAL A 152 14.60 1.69 -1.98
C VAL A 152 15.48 2.10 -3.18
N ASP A 153 16.58 1.40 -3.43
CA ASP A 153 17.47 1.68 -4.56
C ASP A 153 16.86 1.34 -5.93
N ASP A 154 15.79 0.54 -5.98
CA ASP A 154 15.10 0.16 -7.22
C ASP A 154 13.93 1.10 -7.56
N ILE A 155 13.71 2.15 -6.76
CA ILE A 155 12.66 3.14 -6.98
C ILE A 155 13.24 4.55 -7.12
N GLN A 156 12.59 5.36 -7.96
CA GLN A 156 12.88 6.78 -8.12
C GLN A 156 11.63 7.58 -7.79
N VAL A 157 11.75 8.52 -6.85
CA VAL A 157 10.66 9.48 -6.56
C VAL A 157 10.56 10.47 -7.72
N ILE A 158 9.36 10.60 -8.26
CA ILE A 158 9.02 11.56 -9.30
C ILE A 158 8.67 12.87 -8.57
N LYS A 159 9.39 13.94 -8.89
CA LYS A 159 9.15 15.29 -8.36
C LYS A 159 8.34 16.12 -9.34
#